data_AF-A0A961DDE6-F1
#
_entry.id   AF-A0A961DDE6-F1
#
_cell.length_a   1.000
_cell.length_b   1.000
_cell.length_c   1.000
_cell.angle_alpha   90.00
_cell.angle_beta   90.00
_cell.angle_gamma   90.00
#
_symmetry.space_group_name_H-M   'P 1'
#
loop_
_entity.id
_entity.type
_entity.pdbx_description
1 polymer ?
#
loop_
_entity_poly.entity_id
_entity_poly.type
_entity_poly.pdbx_seq_one_letter_code
_entity_poly.pdbx_strand_id
1 'polypeptide(L)'
;MRLLPTIGAVAVVLGTPLMAQPGTRLVWQPVQEYFIHRDETQQVLAGTKRLNSFTAYTHIGTDFGFHGPAEHEIEWLSDEIVVHLGQEPDSWAGMWHSLAGQERNANRVMDFTHAYPEPVATKFQPRITAVMIRAAGAGRIKLEIKSPTQELRWTQMMDLNEPGYRMFVYPVAPETVRDGKTILWTAEPGSEVKVSGLFLGMEMPQVSWDTYAFLASYAKIARSYTIETGFVRDRAHIEDGAFESVSATGMYVLASAAAAQEPLGVVTPDYARWVLARTHEAIKKLKTGRGLLPHFVHRRENGYCIHPGTEYSTVDTAIYAQSMLLAALMLDLPDVAEDLVQQLQHIEYDLLRLPDGHLSHGLADDGITLLPHGWQDWGGETA
;
A
#
# COMPACT_ATOMS: atom_id res chain seq x y z
N MET A 1 -52.22 -64.69 -17.20
CA MET A 1 -52.31 -63.23 -17.07
C MET A 1 -50.88 -62.73 -16.89
N ARG A 2 -50.28 -62.18 -17.95
CA ARG A 2 -48.91 -61.63 -17.95
C ARG A 2 -48.92 -60.29 -17.24
N LEU A 3 -47.89 -59.99 -16.45
CA LEU A 3 -47.27 -58.67 -16.37
C LEU A 3 -45.83 -58.83 -15.86
N LEU A 4 -44.91 -58.25 -16.63
CA LEU A 4 -43.45 -58.23 -16.51
C LEU A 4 -42.98 -57.23 -15.43
N PRO A 5 -41.74 -57.35 -14.94
CA PRO A 5 -41.10 -56.35 -14.11
C PRO A 5 -40.54 -55.21 -14.98
N THR A 6 -40.90 -53.97 -14.67
CA THR A 6 -40.37 -52.79 -15.34
C THR A 6 -39.00 -52.45 -14.74
N ILE A 7 -37.96 -52.72 -15.52
CA ILE A 7 -36.60 -52.21 -15.32
C ILE A 7 -36.64 -50.71 -15.65
N GLY A 8 -36.47 -49.86 -14.64
CA GLY A 8 -36.26 -48.42 -14.83
C GLY A 8 -34.81 -48.17 -15.23
N ALA A 9 -34.61 -47.72 -16.47
CA ALA A 9 -33.31 -47.30 -16.97
C ALA A 9 -32.84 -46.03 -16.24
N VAL A 10 -31.68 -46.12 -15.59
CA VAL A 10 -30.94 -44.96 -15.09
C VAL A 10 -30.24 -44.32 -16.29
N ALA A 11 -30.80 -43.23 -16.80
CA ALA A 11 -30.10 -42.36 -17.74
C ALA A 11 -29.05 -41.55 -16.98
N VAL A 12 -27.80 -42.01 -16.99
CA VAL A 12 -26.65 -41.19 -16.61
C VAL A 12 -26.47 -40.17 -17.72
N VAL A 13 -26.99 -38.95 -17.50
CA VAL A 13 -26.57 -37.80 -18.28
C VAL A 13 -25.14 -37.49 -17.86
N LEU A 14 -24.18 -37.99 -18.64
CA LEU A 14 -22.81 -37.49 -18.65
C LEU A 14 -22.87 -36.05 -19.19
N GLY A 15 -23.27 -35.13 -18.31
CA GLY A 15 -23.05 -33.71 -18.53
C GLY A 15 -21.54 -33.52 -18.61
N THR A 16 -21.04 -33.20 -19.79
CA THR A 16 -19.78 -32.48 -19.92
C THR A 16 -19.78 -31.36 -18.88
N PRO A 17 -18.68 -31.14 -18.13
CA PRO A 17 -18.59 -29.95 -17.32
C PRO A 17 -18.67 -28.78 -18.30
N LEU A 18 -19.83 -28.14 -18.36
CA LEU A 18 -19.93 -26.74 -18.73
C LEU A 18 -18.91 -26.06 -17.82
N MET A 19 -17.76 -25.70 -18.40
CA MET A 19 -16.81 -24.85 -17.72
C MET A 19 -17.60 -23.60 -17.36
N ALA A 20 -17.98 -23.49 -16.09
CA ALA A 20 -18.48 -22.24 -15.55
C ALA A 20 -17.44 -21.21 -15.96
N GLN A 21 -17.86 -20.19 -16.72
CA GLN A 21 -16.98 -19.06 -16.96
C GLN A 21 -16.50 -18.59 -15.59
N PRO A 22 -15.18 -18.50 -15.32
CA PRO A 22 -14.71 -18.05 -14.02
C PRO A 22 -15.22 -16.62 -13.79
N GLY A 23 -16.26 -16.48 -12.98
CA GLY A 23 -16.81 -15.19 -12.61
C GLY A 23 -15.76 -14.36 -11.87
N THR A 24 -15.75 -13.04 -12.09
CA THR A 24 -14.89 -12.06 -11.38
C THR A 24 -14.77 -12.41 -9.90
N ARG A 25 -13.53 -12.55 -9.41
CA ARG A 25 -13.28 -12.89 -8.00
C ARG A 25 -13.42 -11.63 -7.16
N LEU A 26 -14.38 -11.62 -6.23
CA LEU A 26 -14.48 -10.58 -5.21
C LEU A 26 -13.45 -10.84 -4.09
N VAL A 27 -12.65 -9.85 -3.77
CA VAL A 27 -11.68 -9.85 -2.66
C VAL A 27 -11.98 -8.67 -1.74
N TRP A 28 -11.95 -8.91 -0.43
CA TRP A 28 -12.10 -7.84 0.57
C TRP A 28 -10.72 -7.27 0.91
N GLN A 29 -10.47 -6.03 0.51
CA GLN A 29 -9.28 -5.27 0.89
C GLN A 29 -9.60 -4.47 2.15
N PRO A 30 -8.99 -4.78 3.30
CA PRO A 30 -9.13 -3.93 4.47
C PRO A 30 -8.65 -2.52 4.15
N VAL A 31 -9.47 -1.53 4.51
CA VAL A 31 -9.01 -0.15 4.72
C VAL A 31 -8.45 -0.09 6.12
N GLN A 32 -9.24 -0.49 7.12
CA GLN A 32 -8.82 -0.54 8.51
C GLN A 32 -9.45 -1.74 9.21
N GLU A 33 -8.64 -2.50 9.94
CA GLU A 33 -9.09 -3.36 11.02
C GLU A 33 -8.64 -2.71 12.33
N TYR A 34 -9.57 -2.47 13.26
CA TYR A 34 -9.29 -1.65 14.45
C TYR A 34 -8.63 -2.45 15.58
N PHE A 35 -7.68 -3.33 15.28
CA PHE A 35 -6.95 -4.08 16.29
C PHE A 35 -5.82 -3.25 16.92
N ILE A 36 -5.54 -3.47 18.19
CA ILE A 36 -4.41 -2.88 18.91
C ILE A 36 -3.38 -3.98 19.15
N HIS A 37 -2.17 -3.83 18.61
CA HIS A 37 -1.03 -4.59 19.11
C HIS A 37 -0.70 -4.10 20.52
N ARG A 38 -1.22 -4.79 21.54
CA ARG A 38 -0.85 -4.53 22.93
C ARG A 38 0.50 -5.16 23.19
N ASP A 39 1.52 -4.33 23.41
CA ASP A 39 2.67 -4.77 24.19
C ASP A 39 2.19 -4.93 25.64
N GLU A 40 2.28 -6.15 26.19
CA GLU A 40 1.79 -6.48 27.54
C GLU A 40 2.43 -5.58 28.64
N THR A 41 3.52 -4.88 28.30
CA THR A 41 4.23 -3.96 29.19
C THR A 41 3.69 -2.53 29.19
N GLN A 42 2.85 -2.14 28.22
CA GLN A 42 2.25 -0.79 28.17
C GLN A 42 0.96 -0.74 28.98
N GLN A 43 1.04 -0.27 30.23
CA GLN A 43 -0.15 0.15 30.98
C GLN A 43 -0.77 1.37 30.32
N VAL A 44 -1.86 1.17 29.58
CA VAL A 44 -2.67 2.26 29.06
C VAL A 44 -3.39 2.94 30.23
N LEU A 45 -2.98 4.18 30.56
CA LEU A 45 -3.69 5.01 31.53
C LEU A 45 -5.09 5.33 31.00
N ALA A 46 -6.12 4.96 31.76
CA ALA A 46 -7.49 5.32 31.46
C ALA A 46 -7.63 6.86 31.36
N GLY A 47 -8.14 7.35 30.24
CA GLY A 47 -8.38 8.79 30.02
C GLY A 47 -7.28 9.54 29.26
N THR A 48 -6.11 8.95 28.99
CA THR A 48 -5.11 9.55 28.07
C THR A 48 -5.33 9.03 26.65
N LYS A 49 -6.55 9.24 26.12
CA LYS A 49 -6.98 8.79 24.79
C LYS A 49 -6.60 9.83 23.72
N ARG A 50 -5.40 9.75 23.17
CA ARG A 50 -5.16 10.27 21.82
C ARG A 50 -4.37 9.24 21.04
N LEU A 51 -4.99 8.77 19.95
CA LEU A 51 -4.28 8.06 18.91
C LEU A 51 -3.07 8.90 18.51
N ASN A 52 -1.86 8.32 18.55
CA ASN A 52 -0.76 8.93 17.85
C ASN A 52 -0.97 8.66 16.36
N SER A 53 -1.67 9.57 15.68
CA SER A 53 -1.87 9.52 14.22
C SER A 53 -0.55 9.54 13.44
N PHE A 54 0.59 9.82 14.09
CA PHE A 54 1.92 9.69 13.49
C PHE A 54 2.50 8.27 13.52
N THR A 55 1.86 7.29 14.18
CA THR A 55 2.31 5.89 14.22
C THR A 55 1.28 4.87 13.73
N ALA A 56 0.04 5.29 13.44
CA ALA A 56 -1.03 4.42 12.99
C ALA A 56 -1.42 4.74 11.53
N TYR A 57 -1.42 3.72 10.67
CA TYR A 57 -1.78 3.83 9.25
C TYR A 57 -2.80 2.77 8.87
N THR A 58 -3.52 3.04 7.78
CA THR A 58 -4.45 2.09 7.19
C THR A 58 -3.72 0.89 6.57
N HIS A 59 -4.45 -0.20 6.33
CA HIS A 59 -3.94 -1.38 5.61
C HIS A 59 -3.58 -1.11 4.14
N ILE A 60 -4.00 0.03 3.61
CA ILE A 60 -3.62 0.53 2.28
C ILE A 60 -2.50 1.58 2.35
N GLY A 61 -1.89 1.79 3.52
CA GLY A 61 -0.72 2.63 3.73
C GLY A 61 -1.03 4.13 3.68
N THR A 62 -2.19 4.55 4.17
CA THR A 62 -2.65 5.95 4.23
C THR A 62 -2.92 6.38 5.66
N ASP A 63 -3.16 7.67 5.88
CA ASP A 63 -3.55 8.23 7.17
C ASP A 63 -5.06 8.12 7.43
N PHE A 64 -5.42 8.22 8.70
CA PHE A 64 -6.79 8.19 9.18
C PHE A 64 -6.88 8.91 10.53
N GLY A 65 -8.09 9.20 10.98
CA GLY A 65 -8.29 9.88 12.26
C GLY A 65 -9.74 9.94 12.70
N PHE A 66 -9.94 10.55 13.87
CA PHE A 66 -11.27 10.85 14.38
C PHE A 66 -11.88 12.05 13.65
N HIS A 67 -13.21 12.10 13.55
CA HIS A 67 -13.93 13.30 13.15
C HIS A 67 -15.26 13.43 13.89
N GLY A 68 -15.70 14.68 14.05
CA GLY A 68 -16.98 15.05 14.63
C GLY A 68 -16.86 15.86 15.91
N PRO A 69 -17.90 16.63 16.26
CA PRO A 69 -17.92 17.45 17.47
C PRO A 69 -17.80 16.63 18.76
N ALA A 70 -18.23 15.35 18.74
CA ALA A 70 -18.10 14.41 19.85
C ALA A 70 -16.95 13.41 19.67
N GLU A 71 -15.85 13.77 18.97
CA GLU A 71 -14.70 12.86 18.80
C GLU A 71 -14.08 12.38 20.14
N HIS A 72 -14.29 13.14 21.23
CA HIS A 72 -13.85 12.78 22.57
C HIS A 72 -14.64 11.61 23.19
N GLU A 73 -15.83 11.32 22.66
CA GLU A 73 -16.67 10.16 23.03
C GLU A 73 -16.25 8.87 22.32
N ILE A 74 -15.23 8.94 21.45
CA ILE A 74 -14.68 7.77 20.79
C ILE A 74 -13.72 7.05 21.75
N GLU A 75 -14.00 5.77 21.98
CA GLU A 75 -13.09 4.87 22.68
C GLU A 75 -12.40 3.92 21.72
N TRP A 76 -11.08 3.85 21.79
CA TRP A 76 -10.30 2.81 21.12
C TRP A 76 -9.36 2.17 22.13
N LEU A 77 -9.90 1.28 22.96
CA LEU A 77 -9.16 0.64 24.04
C LEU A 77 -8.96 -0.87 23.79
N SER A 78 -9.69 -1.46 22.85
CA SER A 78 -9.62 -2.88 22.44
C SER A 78 -9.54 -2.97 20.91
N ASP A 79 -9.72 -4.18 20.35
CA ASP A 79 -9.73 -4.40 18.89
C ASP A 79 -11.00 -3.86 18.18
N GLU A 80 -11.53 -2.75 18.67
CA GLU A 80 -12.73 -2.08 18.22
C GLU A 80 -12.73 -0.59 18.57
N ILE A 81 -13.45 0.19 17.76
CA ILE A 81 -13.85 1.55 18.04
C ILE A 81 -15.25 1.52 18.64
N VAL A 82 -15.44 2.19 19.77
CA VAL A 82 -16.74 2.33 20.43
C VAL A 82 -17.11 3.81 20.46
N VAL A 83 -18.38 4.11 20.17
CA VAL A 83 -18.92 5.47 20.25
C VAL A 83 -20.20 5.45 21.09
N HIS A 84 -20.23 6.31 22.11
CA HIS A 84 -21.32 6.44 23.08
C HIS A 84 -22.01 7.81 22.94
N LEU A 85 -23.06 7.90 22.13
CA LEU A 85 -23.81 9.15 21.90
C LEU A 85 -25.20 9.13 22.53
N GLY A 86 -25.55 8.13 23.33
CA GLY A 86 -26.88 8.01 23.93
C GLY A 86 -27.26 9.17 24.87
N GLN A 87 -26.26 9.88 25.43
CA GLN A 87 -26.47 11.08 26.25
C GLN A 87 -26.25 12.39 25.48
N GLU A 88 -25.90 12.31 24.19
CA GLU A 88 -25.51 13.42 23.34
C GLU A 88 -26.41 13.45 22.08
N PRO A 89 -27.70 13.81 22.23
CA PRO A 89 -28.72 13.61 21.20
C PRO A 89 -28.56 14.49 19.95
N ASP A 90 -27.68 15.49 20.00
CA ASP A 90 -27.40 16.41 18.89
C ASP A 90 -25.96 16.28 18.35
N SER A 91 -25.12 15.44 18.97
CA SER A 91 -23.71 15.29 18.63
C SER A 91 -23.47 14.03 17.79
N TRP A 92 -22.43 14.05 16.97
CA TRP A 92 -22.01 12.91 16.14
C TRP A 92 -20.49 12.73 16.22
N ALA A 93 -20.03 11.53 15.94
CA ALA A 93 -18.62 11.18 15.94
C ALA A 93 -18.33 10.00 15.01
N GLY A 94 -17.09 9.84 14.58
CA GLY A 94 -16.69 8.67 13.82
C GLY A 94 -15.24 8.73 13.38
N MET A 95 -14.93 8.07 12.27
CA MET A 95 -13.58 8.07 11.70
C MET A 95 -13.55 8.37 10.21
N TRP A 96 -12.49 9.06 9.79
CA TRP A 96 -12.13 9.28 8.39
C TRP A 96 -10.87 8.49 8.05
N HIS A 97 -10.76 8.03 6.81
CA HIS A 97 -9.59 7.32 6.28
C HIS A 97 -9.28 7.84 4.88
N SER A 98 -8.03 8.22 4.62
CA SER A 98 -7.60 8.53 3.27
C SER A 98 -7.56 7.25 2.43
N LEU A 99 -7.94 7.35 1.16
CA LEU A 99 -7.92 6.24 0.20
C LEU A 99 -6.65 6.20 -0.65
N ALA A 100 -5.91 7.30 -0.73
CA ALA A 100 -4.64 7.37 -1.45
C ALA A 100 -3.74 8.49 -0.91
N GLY A 101 -2.51 8.13 -0.52
CA GLY A 101 -1.57 9.05 0.13
C GLY A 101 -2.14 9.63 1.43
N GLN A 102 -1.60 10.76 1.87
CA GLN A 102 -2.14 11.51 3.01
C GLN A 102 -3.40 12.28 2.62
N GLU A 103 -4.33 12.50 3.55
CA GLU A 103 -5.59 13.23 3.33
C GLU A 103 -5.34 14.61 2.69
N ARG A 104 -4.36 15.35 3.21
CA ARG A 104 -3.97 16.66 2.70
C ARG A 104 -3.41 16.68 1.27
N ASN A 105 -3.01 15.53 0.72
CA ASN A 105 -2.47 15.44 -0.64
C ASN A 105 -3.61 15.30 -1.66
N ALA A 106 -4.16 16.43 -2.09
CA ALA A 106 -5.31 16.48 -3.00
C ALA A 106 -5.08 15.80 -4.37
N ASN A 107 -3.81 15.65 -4.80
CA ASN A 107 -3.47 15.08 -6.10
C ASN A 107 -3.49 13.54 -6.10
N ARG A 108 -3.48 12.90 -4.92
CA ARG A 108 -3.56 11.44 -4.82
C ARG A 108 -4.97 11.01 -4.46
N VAL A 109 -5.61 10.32 -5.40
CA VAL A 109 -6.97 9.78 -5.30
C VAL A 109 -6.99 8.30 -5.67
N MET A 110 -8.07 7.62 -5.29
CA MET A 110 -8.36 6.25 -5.69
C MET A 110 -9.51 6.26 -6.71
N ASP A 111 -9.24 5.80 -7.92
CA ASP A 111 -10.25 5.56 -8.94
C ASP A 111 -10.89 4.20 -8.70
N PHE A 112 -12.19 4.16 -8.40
CA PHE A 112 -12.88 2.89 -8.15
C PHE A 112 -13.04 2.06 -9.43
N THR A 113 -12.89 2.65 -10.62
CA THR A 113 -12.87 1.92 -11.89
C THR A 113 -11.49 1.32 -12.21
N HIS A 114 -10.42 1.87 -11.62
CA HIS A 114 -9.03 1.45 -11.80
C HIS A 114 -8.28 1.57 -10.47
N ALA A 115 -8.51 0.62 -9.56
CA ALA A 115 -8.04 0.77 -8.19
C ALA A 115 -6.53 0.52 -8.02
N TYR A 116 -5.80 0.08 -9.05
CA TYR A 116 -4.34 0.04 -9.05
C TYR A 116 -3.76 1.27 -9.77
N PRO A 117 -2.51 1.67 -9.47
CA PRO A 117 -1.88 2.84 -10.09
C PRO A 117 -1.95 2.82 -11.62
N GLU A 118 -2.08 4.00 -12.21
CA GLU A 118 -2.34 4.22 -13.65
C GLU A 118 -1.48 3.40 -14.63
N PRO A 119 -0.16 3.18 -14.39
CA PRO A 119 0.68 2.42 -15.32
C PRO A 119 0.27 0.94 -15.49
N VAL A 120 -0.52 0.40 -14.57
CA VAL A 120 -1.06 -0.96 -14.67
C VAL A 120 -2.11 -0.99 -15.79
N ALA A 121 -1.87 -1.85 -16.78
CA ALA A 121 -2.71 -1.99 -17.94
C ALA A 121 -4.17 -2.33 -17.57
N THR A 122 -5.14 -1.80 -18.32
CA THR A 122 -6.58 -1.91 -18.04
C THR A 122 -7.07 -3.34 -17.81
N LYS A 123 -6.52 -4.34 -18.51
CA LYS A 123 -6.89 -5.75 -18.31
C LYS A 123 -6.55 -6.31 -16.91
N PHE A 124 -5.67 -5.63 -16.18
CA PHE A 124 -5.25 -5.99 -14.82
C PHE A 124 -5.81 -5.06 -13.74
N GLN A 125 -6.62 -4.08 -14.12
CA GLN A 125 -7.15 -3.10 -13.19
C GLN A 125 -8.36 -3.67 -12.44
N PRO A 126 -8.31 -3.79 -11.10
CA PRO A 126 -9.47 -4.19 -10.33
C PRO A 126 -10.46 -3.03 -10.17
N ARG A 127 -11.73 -3.37 -9.96
CA ARG A 127 -12.81 -2.41 -9.70
C ARG A 127 -13.26 -2.51 -8.26
N ILE A 128 -13.52 -1.39 -7.60
CA ILE A 128 -14.10 -1.38 -6.25
C ILE A 128 -15.61 -1.23 -6.38
N THR A 129 -16.35 -2.30 -6.10
CA THR A 129 -17.80 -2.37 -6.32
C THR A 129 -18.62 -2.43 -5.04
N ALA A 130 -17.97 -2.48 -3.87
CA ALA A 130 -18.66 -2.46 -2.59
C ALA A 130 -17.83 -1.85 -1.46
N VAL A 131 -18.52 -1.39 -0.43
CA VAL A 131 -17.97 -1.08 0.89
C VAL A 131 -18.57 -2.05 1.89
N MET A 132 -17.73 -2.60 2.78
CA MET A 132 -18.17 -3.40 3.91
C MET A 132 -17.74 -2.72 5.22
N ILE A 133 -18.66 -2.66 6.17
CA ILE A 133 -18.37 -2.30 7.56
C ILE A 133 -18.72 -3.47 8.49
N ARG A 134 -17.85 -3.76 9.46
CA ARG A 134 -18.09 -4.75 10.52
C ARG A 134 -18.46 -4.00 11.80
N ALA A 135 -19.74 -4.04 12.16
CA ALA A 135 -20.31 -3.24 13.26
C ALA A 135 -21.28 -4.02 14.16
N ALA A 136 -21.50 -3.50 15.38
CA ALA A 136 -22.46 -3.96 16.38
C ALA A 136 -23.02 -2.76 17.17
N GLY A 137 -24.10 -2.96 17.93
CA GLY A 137 -24.72 -1.93 18.77
C GLY A 137 -26.08 -1.49 18.27
N ALA A 138 -26.49 -0.28 18.63
CA ALA A 138 -27.79 0.29 18.31
C ALA A 138 -27.65 1.75 17.81
N GLY A 139 -28.51 2.17 16.88
CA GLY A 139 -28.54 3.53 16.36
C GLY A 139 -28.34 3.58 14.86
N ARG A 140 -27.62 4.59 14.36
CA ARG A 140 -27.39 4.78 12.92
C ARG A 140 -25.93 5.06 12.62
N ILE A 141 -25.43 4.42 11.56
CA ILE A 141 -24.11 4.72 10.99
C ILE A 141 -24.30 5.24 9.57
N LYS A 142 -23.70 6.39 9.29
CA LYS A 142 -23.58 6.95 7.95
C LYS A 142 -22.19 6.66 7.39
N LEU A 143 -22.13 6.05 6.22
CA LEU A 143 -20.92 5.85 5.43
C LEU A 143 -20.87 6.89 4.30
N GLU A 144 -19.70 7.49 4.07
CA GLU A 144 -19.49 8.48 3.01
C GLU A 144 -18.18 8.23 2.28
N ILE A 145 -18.17 8.45 0.97
CA ILE A 145 -16.94 8.62 0.19
C ILE A 145 -16.96 10.02 -0.42
N LYS A 146 -15.85 10.75 -0.28
CA LYS A 146 -15.70 12.14 -0.74
C LYS A 146 -14.51 12.31 -1.68
N SER A 147 -14.60 13.30 -2.57
CA SER A 147 -13.51 13.77 -3.42
C SER A 147 -12.48 14.60 -2.63
N PRO A 148 -11.35 15.02 -3.25
CA PRO A 148 -10.41 15.96 -2.64
C PRO A 148 -11.03 17.32 -2.29
N THR A 149 -12.07 17.73 -3.02
CA THR A 149 -12.82 18.97 -2.78
C THR A 149 -13.94 18.80 -1.75
N GLN A 150 -13.97 17.67 -1.03
CA GLN A 150 -15.00 17.29 -0.06
C GLN A 150 -16.40 17.11 -0.67
N GLU A 151 -16.51 16.97 -2.00
CA GLU A 151 -17.76 16.65 -2.67
C GLU A 151 -18.15 15.20 -2.39
N LEU A 152 -19.41 14.96 -2.05
CA LEU A 152 -19.93 13.63 -1.80
C LEU A 152 -20.02 12.82 -3.10
N ARG A 153 -19.31 11.69 -3.16
CA ARG A 153 -19.32 10.75 -4.29
C ARG A 153 -20.22 9.56 -4.07
N TRP A 154 -20.37 9.15 -2.82
CA TRP A 154 -21.24 8.05 -2.41
C TRP A 154 -21.62 8.20 -0.93
N THR A 155 -22.83 7.79 -0.58
CA THR A 155 -23.32 7.79 0.80
C THR A 155 -24.23 6.62 1.05
N GLN A 156 -24.22 6.11 2.28
CA GLN A 156 -25.15 5.09 2.73
C GLN A 156 -25.49 5.34 4.20
N MET A 157 -26.78 5.32 4.53
CA MET A 157 -27.26 5.29 5.90
C MET A 157 -27.59 3.85 6.30
N MET A 158 -27.17 3.42 7.48
CA MET A 158 -27.43 2.11 8.04
C MET A 158 -28.08 2.25 9.40
N ASP A 159 -29.27 1.65 9.57
CA ASP A 159 -29.83 1.40 10.89
C ASP A 159 -29.15 0.17 11.49
N LEU A 160 -28.66 0.30 12.72
CA LEU A 160 -27.96 -0.74 13.46
C LEU A 160 -28.78 -1.13 14.68
N ASN A 161 -29.03 -2.42 14.85
CA ASN A 161 -29.64 -2.99 16.04
C ASN A 161 -29.18 -4.44 16.18
N GLU A 162 -27.89 -4.61 16.41
CA GLU A 162 -27.24 -5.92 16.43
C GLU A 162 -26.46 -6.10 17.74
N PRO A 163 -26.79 -7.10 18.57
CA PRO A 163 -26.10 -7.31 19.83
C PRO A 163 -24.65 -7.79 19.66
N GLY A 164 -24.27 -8.24 18.46
CA GLY A 164 -22.93 -8.70 18.14
C GLY A 164 -22.52 -8.28 16.73
N TYR A 165 -21.24 -8.46 16.42
CA TYR A 165 -20.67 -8.02 15.14
C TYR A 165 -21.32 -8.69 13.94
N ARG A 166 -21.70 -7.86 12.98
CA ARG A 166 -22.13 -8.28 11.65
C ARG A 166 -21.43 -7.49 10.58
N MET A 167 -21.31 -8.12 9.41
CA MET A 167 -20.79 -7.51 8.20
C MET A 167 -21.96 -6.94 7.41
N PHE A 168 -21.90 -5.64 7.15
CA PHE A 168 -22.86 -4.94 6.32
C PHE A 168 -22.18 -4.54 5.04
N VAL A 169 -22.72 -5.01 3.91
CA VAL A 169 -22.13 -4.82 2.58
C VAL A 169 -23.05 -3.95 1.76
N TYR A 170 -22.50 -2.88 1.21
CA TYR A 170 -23.24 -1.92 0.38
C TYR A 170 -22.58 -1.78 -0.99
N PRO A 171 -23.36 -1.89 -2.07
CA PRO A 171 -22.82 -1.71 -3.41
C PRO A 171 -22.42 -0.25 -3.65
N VAL A 172 -21.34 -0.08 -4.40
CA VAL A 172 -20.87 1.20 -4.92
C VAL A 172 -20.85 1.09 -6.43
N ALA A 173 -21.40 2.07 -7.14
CA ALA A 173 -21.19 2.19 -8.58
C ALA A 173 -19.80 2.81 -8.81
N PRO A 174 -18.79 2.05 -9.30
CA PRO A 174 -17.42 2.55 -9.39
C PRO A 174 -17.27 3.88 -10.15
N GLU A 175 -18.11 4.07 -11.16
CA GLU A 175 -18.10 5.18 -12.10
C GLU A 175 -18.48 6.51 -11.43
N THR A 176 -19.13 6.47 -10.27
CA THR A 176 -19.46 7.66 -9.48
C THR A 176 -18.36 8.05 -8.51
N VAL A 177 -17.29 7.24 -8.39
CA VAL A 177 -16.19 7.41 -7.43
C VAL A 177 -14.83 7.27 -8.14
N ARG A 178 -14.61 8.06 -9.20
CA ARG A 178 -13.34 8.04 -9.96
C ARG A 178 -12.20 8.82 -9.29
N ASP A 179 -12.55 9.67 -8.33
CA ASP A 179 -11.64 10.54 -7.59
C ASP A 179 -11.84 10.39 -6.07
N GLY A 180 -12.11 9.17 -5.59
CA GLY A 180 -12.31 8.91 -4.17
C GLY A 180 -11.07 9.29 -3.35
N LYS A 181 -11.24 10.20 -2.40
CA LYS A 181 -10.16 10.70 -1.54
C LYS A 181 -10.25 10.18 -0.12
N THR A 182 -11.43 10.27 0.49
CA THR A 182 -11.64 9.82 1.87
C THR A 182 -12.87 8.91 1.95
N ILE A 183 -12.78 7.88 2.77
CA ILE A 183 -13.94 7.10 3.22
C ILE A 183 -14.14 7.35 4.72
N LEU A 184 -15.38 7.63 5.10
CA LEU A 184 -15.76 7.96 6.47
C LEU A 184 -16.89 7.05 6.92
N TRP A 185 -16.89 6.75 8.22
CA TRP A 185 -18.09 6.30 8.91
C TRP A 185 -18.39 7.26 10.06
N THR A 186 -19.67 7.49 10.31
CA THR A 186 -20.19 8.43 11.31
C THR A 186 -21.28 7.75 12.10
N ALA A 187 -21.13 7.66 13.42
CA ALA A 187 -22.23 7.39 14.32
C ALA A 187 -23.11 8.64 14.41
N GLU A 188 -24.37 8.52 13.99
CA GLU A 188 -25.33 9.61 14.05
C GLU A 188 -25.79 9.86 15.50
N PRO A 189 -26.40 11.01 15.80
CA PRO A 189 -26.80 11.35 17.16
C PRO A 189 -27.69 10.29 17.83
N GLY A 190 -27.45 10.06 19.13
CA GLY A 190 -28.15 9.04 19.92
C GLY A 190 -27.69 7.60 19.70
N SER A 191 -26.62 7.37 18.92
CA SER A 191 -26.15 6.01 18.61
C SER A 191 -25.16 5.46 19.65
N GLU A 192 -25.23 4.16 19.87
CA GLU A 192 -24.35 3.35 20.72
C GLU A 192 -23.73 2.25 19.86
N VAL A 193 -22.61 2.55 19.21
CA VAL A 193 -22.08 1.70 18.13
C VAL A 193 -20.66 1.23 18.40
N LYS A 194 -20.36 0.06 17.84
CA LYS A 194 -19.03 -0.54 17.83
C LYS A 194 -18.65 -0.88 16.41
N VAL A 195 -17.43 -0.53 16.00
CA VAL A 195 -16.88 -0.82 14.67
C VAL A 195 -15.54 -1.50 14.82
N SER A 196 -15.38 -2.67 14.20
CA SER A 196 -14.14 -3.46 14.25
C SER A 196 -13.44 -3.60 12.89
N GLY A 197 -14.03 -3.08 11.81
CA GLY A 197 -13.32 -2.94 10.54
C GLY A 197 -14.13 -2.30 9.41
N LEU A 198 -13.40 -1.79 8.43
CA LEU A 198 -13.88 -1.16 7.20
C LEU A 198 -13.09 -1.72 6.00
N PHE A 199 -13.79 -2.15 4.96
CA PHE A 199 -13.22 -2.88 3.83
C PHE A 199 -13.79 -2.41 2.49
N LEU A 200 -12.99 -2.54 1.43
CA LEU A 200 -13.39 -2.35 0.04
C LEU A 200 -13.57 -3.70 -0.64
N GLY A 201 -14.69 -3.90 -1.32
CA GLY A 201 -14.95 -5.06 -2.16
C GLY A 201 -14.35 -4.84 -3.54
N MET A 202 -13.27 -5.55 -3.83
CA MET A 202 -12.53 -5.47 -5.08
C MET A 202 -12.89 -6.63 -6.01
N GLU A 203 -13.47 -6.32 -7.16
CA GLU A 203 -13.57 -7.25 -8.28
C GLU A 203 -12.23 -7.33 -8.99
N MET A 204 -11.57 -8.47 -8.83
CA MET A 204 -10.26 -8.74 -9.40
C MET A 204 -10.37 -9.22 -10.85
N PRO A 205 -9.41 -8.86 -11.71
CA PRO A 205 -9.27 -9.45 -13.04
C PRO A 205 -9.02 -10.96 -12.94
N GLN A 206 -9.44 -11.70 -13.96
CA GLN A 206 -9.19 -13.13 -14.07
C GLN A 206 -7.74 -13.39 -14.47
N VAL A 207 -6.91 -13.70 -13.49
CA VAL A 207 -5.48 -14.00 -13.67
C VAL A 207 -5.08 -15.22 -12.84
N SER A 208 -3.94 -15.83 -13.15
CA SER A 208 -3.37 -16.89 -12.31
C SER A 208 -3.04 -16.34 -10.93
N TRP A 209 -2.90 -17.23 -9.94
CA TRP A 209 -2.51 -16.83 -8.59
C TRP A 209 -1.15 -16.12 -8.55
N ASP A 210 -0.18 -16.61 -9.32
CA ASP A 210 1.17 -16.02 -9.37
C ASP A 210 1.13 -14.60 -9.96
N THR A 211 0.35 -14.40 -11.04
CA THR A 211 0.12 -13.06 -11.60
C THR A 211 -0.61 -12.17 -10.61
N TYR A 212 -1.59 -12.68 -9.87
CA TYR A 212 -2.27 -11.91 -8.81
C TYR A 212 -1.30 -11.50 -7.71
N ALA A 213 -0.48 -12.41 -7.20
CA ALA A 213 0.49 -12.14 -6.14
C ALA A 213 1.53 -11.10 -6.58
N PHE A 214 2.05 -11.24 -7.80
CA PHE A 214 2.94 -10.25 -8.41
C PHE A 214 2.24 -8.89 -8.56
N LEU A 215 1.04 -8.86 -9.13
CA LEU A 215 0.28 -7.64 -9.40
C LEU A 215 -0.06 -6.88 -8.12
N ALA A 216 -0.52 -7.57 -7.08
CA ALA A 216 -0.81 -6.96 -5.78
C ALA A 216 0.45 -6.36 -5.14
N SER A 217 1.59 -7.04 -5.25
CA SER A 217 2.88 -6.55 -4.73
C SER A 217 3.39 -5.36 -5.55
N TYR A 218 3.32 -5.43 -6.88
CA TYR A 218 3.66 -4.35 -7.80
C TYR A 218 2.82 -3.10 -7.54
N ALA A 219 1.50 -3.25 -7.39
CA ALA A 219 0.60 -2.14 -7.13
C ALA A 219 0.91 -1.44 -5.80
N LYS A 220 1.35 -2.17 -4.76
CA LYS A 220 1.76 -1.60 -3.48
C LYS A 220 2.98 -0.70 -3.62
N ILE A 221 4.05 -1.19 -4.25
CA ILE A 221 5.27 -0.37 -4.44
C ILE A 221 5.03 0.79 -5.42
N ALA A 222 4.21 0.58 -6.47
CA ALA A 222 3.83 1.63 -7.41
C ALA A 222 3.06 2.79 -6.74
N ARG A 223 2.31 2.53 -5.66
CA ARG A 223 1.66 3.60 -4.86
C ARG A 223 2.68 4.47 -4.12
N SER A 224 3.85 3.94 -3.79
CA SER A 224 4.92 4.67 -3.12
C SER A 224 5.82 5.41 -4.11
N TYR A 225 5.84 5.02 -5.38
CA TYR A 225 6.58 5.72 -6.43
C TYR A 225 5.99 7.11 -6.71
N THR A 226 6.89 8.06 -7.00
CA THR A 226 6.55 9.43 -7.35
C THR A 226 7.13 9.72 -8.74
N ILE A 227 6.24 9.84 -9.73
CA ILE A 227 6.59 10.04 -11.15
C ILE A 227 7.44 11.30 -11.31
N GLU A 228 7.11 12.36 -10.57
CA GLU A 228 7.80 13.65 -10.64
C GLU A 228 9.23 13.58 -10.14
N THR A 229 9.55 12.67 -9.22
CA THR A 229 10.87 12.64 -8.56
C THR A 229 11.73 11.49 -9.05
N GLY A 230 11.12 10.39 -9.50
CA GLY A 230 11.83 9.17 -9.90
C GLY A 230 12.22 8.29 -8.71
N PHE A 231 11.61 8.50 -7.54
CA PHE A 231 11.93 7.78 -6.32
C PHE A 231 10.72 7.10 -5.71
N VAL A 232 10.99 6.07 -4.91
CA VAL A 232 10.02 5.35 -4.09
C VAL A 232 10.12 5.85 -2.66
N ARG A 233 8.99 6.30 -2.12
CA ARG A 233 8.87 6.60 -0.69
C ARG A 233 9.02 5.31 0.12
N ASP A 234 9.72 5.39 1.25
CA ASP A 234 9.84 4.25 2.16
C ASP A 234 8.46 3.72 2.60
N ARG A 235 7.52 4.65 2.80
CA ARG A 235 6.14 4.33 3.20
C ARG A 235 5.13 5.15 2.42
N ALA A 236 4.01 4.52 2.06
CA ALA A 236 2.97 5.14 1.24
C ALA A 236 2.29 6.35 1.91
N HIS A 237 2.35 6.45 3.24
CA HIS A 237 1.77 7.56 4.01
C HIS A 237 2.75 8.71 4.24
N ILE A 238 4.00 8.63 3.79
CA ILE A 238 4.97 9.73 3.91
C ILE A 238 4.78 10.72 2.76
N GLU A 239 5.07 12.01 3.02
CA GLU A 239 5.06 13.04 1.99
C GLU A 239 6.11 12.78 0.90
N ASP A 240 5.78 13.17 -0.33
CA ASP A 240 6.68 13.05 -1.46
C ASP A 240 7.96 13.88 -1.22
N GLY A 241 9.12 13.26 -1.39
CA GLY A 241 10.42 13.86 -1.09
C GLY A 241 10.75 14.02 0.40
N ALA A 242 9.93 13.57 1.35
CA ALA A 242 10.28 13.66 2.77
C ALA A 242 11.23 12.53 3.23
N PHE A 243 11.01 11.31 2.75
CA PHE A 243 11.82 10.14 3.09
C PHE A 243 11.68 9.07 2.00
N GLU A 244 12.67 9.00 1.10
CA GLU A 244 12.65 8.12 -0.07
C GLU A 244 13.79 7.11 0.00
N SER A 245 13.50 5.85 -0.32
CA SER A 245 14.41 4.71 -0.23
C SER A 245 15.10 4.46 -1.57
N VAL A 246 16.43 4.44 -1.58
CA VAL A 246 17.21 4.19 -2.80
C VAL A 246 17.12 2.73 -3.24
N SER A 247 17.18 1.78 -2.30
CA SER A 247 17.03 0.35 -2.60
C SER A 247 15.64 0.01 -3.14
N ALA A 248 14.56 0.48 -2.49
CA ALA A 248 13.20 0.28 -2.98
C ALA A 248 12.98 0.93 -4.34
N THR A 249 13.65 2.07 -4.61
CA THR A 249 13.64 2.73 -5.90
C THR A 249 14.22 1.84 -7.00
N GLY A 250 15.39 1.23 -6.77
CA GLY A 250 15.96 0.24 -7.70
C GLY A 250 15.06 -0.99 -7.88
N MET A 251 14.52 -1.53 -6.79
CA MET A 251 13.60 -2.68 -6.84
C MET A 251 12.33 -2.37 -7.64
N TYR A 252 11.79 -1.15 -7.57
CA TYR A 252 10.63 -0.76 -8.37
C TYR A 252 10.94 -0.72 -9.87
N VAL A 253 12.14 -0.28 -10.24
CA VAL A 253 12.60 -0.29 -11.64
C VAL A 253 12.70 -1.73 -12.14
N LEU A 254 13.31 -2.64 -11.37
CA LEU A 254 13.35 -4.07 -11.71
C LEU A 254 11.95 -4.67 -11.82
N ALA A 255 11.08 -4.39 -10.86
CA ALA A 255 9.70 -4.86 -10.87
C ALA A 255 8.95 -4.34 -12.09
N SER A 256 9.18 -3.09 -12.52
CA SER A 256 8.59 -2.51 -13.72
C SER A 256 9.13 -3.15 -15.00
N ALA A 257 10.43 -3.43 -15.05
CA ALA A 257 11.05 -4.16 -16.17
C ALA A 257 10.48 -5.58 -16.30
N ALA A 258 10.31 -6.29 -15.17
CA ALA A 258 9.66 -7.61 -15.13
C ALA A 258 8.18 -7.55 -15.50
N ALA A 259 7.45 -6.57 -14.97
CA ALA A 259 6.05 -6.33 -15.28
C ALA A 259 5.80 -6.07 -16.77
N ALA A 260 6.77 -5.50 -17.49
CA ALA A 260 6.69 -5.24 -18.91
C ALA A 260 7.01 -6.45 -19.81
N GLN A 261 7.59 -7.52 -19.28
CA GLN A 261 7.93 -8.70 -20.07
C GLN A 261 6.68 -9.49 -20.46
N GLU A 262 6.70 -10.11 -21.64
CA GLU A 262 5.70 -11.11 -22.00
C GLU A 262 6.00 -12.45 -21.27
N PRO A 263 4.99 -13.19 -20.81
CA PRO A 263 3.55 -12.97 -21.00
C PRO A 263 2.86 -12.12 -19.92
N LEU A 264 3.60 -11.49 -18.99
CA LEU A 264 3.01 -10.69 -17.90
C LEU A 264 2.30 -9.45 -18.46
N GLY A 265 3.04 -8.56 -19.14
CA GLY A 265 2.51 -7.35 -19.78
C GLY A 265 1.64 -6.48 -18.85
N VAL A 266 1.98 -6.45 -17.55
CA VAL A 266 1.27 -5.71 -16.49
C VAL A 266 1.41 -4.21 -16.69
N VAL A 267 2.55 -3.76 -17.18
CA VAL A 267 2.80 -2.39 -17.63
C VAL A 267 3.36 -2.43 -19.06
N THR A 268 3.40 -1.28 -19.73
CA THR A 268 3.99 -1.22 -21.07
C THR A 268 5.53 -1.21 -21.01
N PRO A 269 6.22 -1.73 -22.04
CA PRO A 269 7.67 -1.60 -22.16
C PRO A 269 8.15 -0.15 -22.14
N ASP A 270 7.41 0.77 -22.76
CA ASP A 270 7.74 2.20 -22.79
C ASP A 270 7.69 2.80 -21.39
N TYR A 271 6.68 2.45 -20.58
CA TYR A 271 6.61 2.87 -19.20
C TYR A 271 7.80 2.36 -18.39
N ALA A 272 8.15 1.07 -18.52
CA ALA A 272 9.28 0.50 -17.80
C ALA A 272 10.63 1.15 -18.18
N ARG A 273 10.86 1.42 -19.47
CA ARG A 273 12.03 2.18 -19.96
C ARG A 273 12.05 3.60 -19.40
N TRP A 274 10.90 4.26 -19.38
CA TRP A 274 10.76 5.60 -18.82
C TRP A 274 11.08 5.63 -17.32
N VAL A 275 10.53 4.68 -16.53
CA VAL A 275 10.81 4.55 -15.08
C VAL A 275 12.31 4.36 -14.84
N LEU A 276 12.94 3.47 -15.60
CA LEU A 276 14.38 3.21 -15.50
C LEU A 276 15.20 4.48 -15.81
N ALA A 277 14.94 5.13 -16.95
CA ALA A 277 15.67 6.33 -17.35
C ALA A 277 15.46 7.48 -16.35
N ARG A 278 14.22 7.69 -15.89
CA ARG A 278 13.87 8.74 -14.93
C ARG A 278 14.60 8.53 -13.60
N THR A 279 14.56 7.31 -13.09
CA THR A 279 15.20 6.92 -11.84
C THR A 279 16.72 7.06 -11.93
N HIS A 280 17.32 6.55 -13.00
CA HIS A 280 18.77 6.62 -13.21
C HIS A 280 19.26 8.07 -13.23
N GLU A 281 18.56 8.95 -13.95
CA GLU A 281 18.89 10.38 -14.00
C GLU A 281 18.68 11.11 -12.67
N ALA A 282 17.76 10.64 -11.83
CA ALA A 282 17.57 11.18 -10.49
C ALA A 282 18.72 10.77 -9.55
N ILE A 283 19.11 9.49 -9.59
CA ILE A 283 20.17 8.92 -8.75
C ILE A 283 21.54 9.51 -9.10
N LYS A 284 21.85 9.71 -10.39
CA LYS A 284 23.13 10.31 -10.83
C LYS A 284 23.40 11.71 -10.28
N LYS A 285 22.36 12.41 -9.83
CA LYS A 285 22.48 13.76 -9.24
C LYS A 285 22.78 13.72 -7.75
N LEU A 286 22.67 12.56 -7.10
CA LEU A 286 22.98 12.40 -5.69
C LEU A 286 24.49 12.47 -5.47
N LYS A 287 24.88 13.12 -4.39
CA LYS A 287 26.24 13.00 -3.87
C LYS A 287 26.43 11.57 -3.35
N THR A 288 27.61 11.00 -3.60
CA THR A 288 28.01 9.70 -3.09
C THR A 288 29.05 9.84 -1.98
N GLY A 289 29.10 8.86 -1.07
CA GLY A 289 30.16 8.71 -0.08
C GLY A 289 31.10 7.59 -0.52
N ARG A 290 32.29 7.92 -1.02
CA ARG A 290 33.26 6.93 -1.54
C ARG A 290 32.68 5.99 -2.63
N GLY A 291 31.78 6.53 -3.44
CA GLY A 291 31.04 5.77 -4.47
C GLY A 291 29.74 5.11 -3.98
N LEU A 292 29.48 5.05 -2.67
CA LEU A 292 28.23 4.54 -2.12
C LEU A 292 27.08 5.54 -2.30
N LEU A 293 25.89 5.01 -2.59
CA LEU A 293 24.63 5.76 -2.58
C LEU A 293 24.10 5.90 -1.15
N PRO A 294 23.34 6.98 -0.87
CA PRO A 294 22.63 7.12 0.40
C PRO A 294 21.56 6.02 0.55
N HIS A 295 21.32 5.55 1.77
CA HIS A 295 20.20 4.65 2.10
C HIS A 295 18.87 5.36 1.81
N PHE A 296 18.70 6.53 2.44
CA PHE A 296 17.53 7.38 2.26
C PHE A 296 17.89 8.78 1.78
N VAL A 297 16.99 9.37 1.02
CA VAL A 297 17.10 10.75 0.54
C VAL A 297 15.86 11.56 0.90
N HIS A 298 16.05 12.88 1.01
CA HIS A 298 14.96 13.84 1.05
C HIS A 298 15.22 14.99 0.09
N ARG A 299 14.15 15.68 -0.27
CA ARG A 299 14.14 16.85 -1.14
C ARG A 299 14.44 18.11 -0.34
N ARG A 300 15.44 18.88 -0.80
CA ARG A 300 15.68 20.28 -0.42
C ARG A 300 15.40 21.19 -1.62
N GLU A 301 15.47 22.51 -1.39
CA GLU A 301 15.23 23.53 -2.42
C GLU A 301 16.03 23.30 -3.72
N ASN A 302 17.27 22.80 -3.60
CA ASN A 302 18.19 22.60 -4.72
C ASN A 302 18.25 21.15 -5.24
N GLY A 303 17.31 20.29 -4.86
CA GLY A 303 17.26 18.88 -5.25
C GLY A 303 17.42 17.92 -4.07
N TYR A 304 17.76 16.68 -4.36
CA TYR A 304 17.85 15.61 -3.37
C TYR A 304 19.22 15.52 -2.70
N CYS A 305 19.22 15.20 -1.41
CA CYS A 305 20.41 14.84 -0.67
C CYS A 305 20.11 13.70 0.31
N ILE A 306 21.15 13.11 0.90
CA ILE A 306 21.02 12.13 1.97
C ILE A 306 20.13 12.66 3.10
N HIS A 307 19.32 11.77 3.68
CA HIS A 307 18.51 12.09 4.84
C HIS A 307 19.38 12.26 6.09
N PRO A 308 19.16 13.28 6.95
CA PRO A 308 20.01 13.48 8.12
C PRO A 308 19.89 12.29 9.07
N GLY A 309 21.02 11.89 9.65
CA GLY A 309 21.06 10.75 10.57
C GLY A 309 20.91 9.38 9.90
N THR A 310 20.98 9.31 8.57
CA THR A 310 21.08 8.04 7.81
C THR A 310 22.45 7.93 7.16
N GLU A 311 22.71 6.81 6.51
CA GLU A 311 24.03 6.42 6.03
C GLU A 311 24.13 6.39 4.51
N TYR A 312 25.36 6.46 4.03
CA TYR A 312 25.73 5.92 2.72
C TYR A 312 25.92 4.42 2.86
N SER A 313 25.04 3.63 2.26
CA SER A 313 24.87 2.21 2.59
C SER A 313 25.50 1.30 1.53
N THR A 314 26.28 0.31 1.98
CA THR A 314 26.90 -0.68 1.08
C THR A 314 25.86 -1.61 0.47
N VAL A 315 24.86 -2.02 1.26
CA VAL A 315 23.83 -2.98 0.83
C VAL A 315 22.75 -2.32 -0.02
N ASP A 316 22.29 -1.11 0.31
CA ASP A 316 21.29 -0.41 -0.50
C ASP A 316 21.87 -0.03 -1.86
N THR A 317 23.15 0.35 -1.90
CA THR A 317 23.88 0.57 -3.16
C THR A 317 23.91 -0.72 -4.00
N ALA A 318 24.20 -1.87 -3.38
CA ALA A 318 24.23 -3.14 -4.07
C ALA A 318 22.83 -3.56 -4.58
N ILE A 319 21.79 -3.44 -3.76
CA ILE A 319 20.40 -3.73 -4.14
C ILE A 319 19.95 -2.84 -5.29
N TYR A 320 20.21 -1.53 -5.20
CA TYR A 320 19.91 -0.59 -6.26
C TYR A 320 20.63 -0.98 -7.55
N ALA A 321 21.95 -1.15 -7.51
CA ALA A 321 22.75 -1.40 -8.70
C ALA A 321 22.39 -2.74 -9.35
N GLN A 322 22.20 -3.80 -8.56
CA GLN A 322 21.76 -5.11 -9.03
C GLN A 322 20.39 -5.01 -9.72
N SER A 323 19.44 -4.32 -9.08
CA SER A 323 18.08 -4.17 -9.61
C SER A 323 18.07 -3.39 -10.93
N MET A 324 18.80 -2.27 -10.97
CA MET A 324 18.91 -1.42 -12.15
C MET A 324 19.65 -2.11 -13.29
N LEU A 325 20.73 -2.85 -13.01
CA LEU A 325 21.50 -3.57 -14.02
C LEU A 325 20.65 -4.66 -14.66
N LEU A 326 19.95 -5.47 -13.85
CA LEU A 326 19.04 -6.49 -14.36
C LEU A 326 17.91 -5.87 -15.18
N ALA A 327 17.31 -4.77 -14.71
CA ALA A 327 16.28 -4.05 -15.44
C ALA A 327 16.79 -3.51 -16.79
N ALA A 328 17.99 -2.94 -16.82
CA ALA A 328 18.62 -2.44 -18.04
C ALA A 328 18.86 -3.56 -19.05
N LEU A 329 19.31 -4.72 -18.60
CA LEU A 329 19.48 -5.91 -19.45
C LEU A 329 18.14 -6.43 -19.98
N MET A 330 17.12 -6.55 -19.11
CA MET A 330 15.77 -6.99 -19.50
C MET A 330 15.10 -6.07 -20.51
N LEU A 331 15.44 -4.77 -20.45
CA LEU A 331 14.91 -3.75 -21.35
C LEU A 331 15.87 -3.44 -22.50
N ASP A 332 17.02 -4.11 -22.65
CA ASP A 332 17.99 -3.81 -23.72
C ASP A 332 18.41 -2.32 -23.74
N LEU A 333 18.90 -1.83 -22.59
CA LEU A 333 19.42 -0.48 -22.39
C LEU A 333 20.92 -0.53 -21.99
N PRO A 334 21.82 -0.86 -22.95
CA PRO A 334 23.23 -1.13 -22.66
C PRO A 334 23.98 0.06 -22.07
N ASP A 335 23.66 1.29 -22.49
CA ASP A 335 24.32 2.50 -21.99
C ASP A 335 24.11 2.69 -20.47
N VAL A 336 22.91 2.36 -19.97
CA VAL A 336 22.61 2.42 -18.53
C VAL A 336 23.33 1.30 -17.79
N ALA A 337 23.37 0.09 -18.37
CA ALA A 337 24.10 -1.03 -17.79
C ALA A 337 25.60 -0.73 -17.65
N GLU A 338 26.21 -0.12 -18.66
CA GLU A 338 27.62 0.26 -18.64
C GLU A 338 27.90 1.34 -17.58
N ASP A 339 27.08 2.40 -17.51
CA ASP A 339 27.21 3.45 -16.49
C ASP A 339 27.13 2.88 -15.07
N LEU A 340 26.19 1.96 -14.80
CA LEU A 340 26.08 1.30 -13.50
C LEU A 340 27.31 0.46 -13.15
N VAL A 341 27.87 -0.27 -14.11
CA VAL A 341 29.12 -1.04 -13.90
C VAL A 341 30.28 -0.11 -13.60
N GLN A 342 30.39 1.00 -14.34
CA GLN A 342 31.40 2.02 -14.07
C GLN A 342 31.22 2.60 -12.66
N GLN A 343 30.00 2.97 -12.25
CA GLN A 343 29.72 3.47 -10.90
C GLN A 343 30.17 2.47 -9.81
N LEU A 344 29.87 1.19 -9.95
CA LEU A 344 30.28 0.14 -9.02
C LEU A 344 31.81 -0.01 -8.92
N GLN A 345 32.54 0.18 -10.02
CA GLN A 345 34.01 0.12 -10.05
C GLN A 345 34.68 1.30 -9.33
N HIS A 346 33.98 2.43 -9.18
CA HIS A 346 34.48 3.60 -8.46
C HIS A 346 34.28 3.51 -6.94
N ILE A 347 33.63 2.46 -6.43
CA ILE A 347 33.46 2.26 -4.99
C ILE A 347 34.81 1.92 -4.35
N GLU A 348 35.23 2.69 -3.35
CA GLU A 348 36.51 2.53 -2.66
C GLU A 348 36.42 1.42 -1.58
N TYR A 349 36.16 0.18 -1.98
CA TYR A 349 35.91 -0.96 -1.07
C TYR A 349 36.99 -1.18 0.00
N ASP A 350 38.26 -0.89 -0.31
CA ASP A 350 39.36 -1.04 0.63
C ASP A 350 39.21 -0.14 1.86
N LEU A 351 38.58 1.03 1.71
CA LEU A 351 38.29 1.95 2.81
C LEU A 351 37.02 1.60 3.57
N LEU A 352 36.25 0.62 3.09
CA LEU A 352 35.00 0.16 3.70
C LEU A 352 35.20 -1.09 4.55
N ARG A 353 36.42 -1.64 4.61
CA ARG A 353 36.74 -2.83 5.40
C ARG A 353 36.95 -2.48 6.86
N LEU A 354 36.31 -3.24 7.73
CA LEU A 354 36.52 -3.21 9.17
C LEU A 354 37.80 -3.95 9.57
N PRO A 355 38.34 -3.71 10.79
CA PRO A 355 39.55 -4.39 11.27
C PRO A 355 39.45 -5.92 11.33
N ASP A 356 38.23 -6.45 11.45
CA ASP A 356 37.94 -7.88 11.45
C ASP A 356 37.83 -8.49 10.04
N GLY A 357 37.99 -7.67 8.99
CA GLY A 357 37.96 -8.07 7.58
C GLY A 357 36.59 -7.99 6.92
N HIS A 358 35.50 -7.79 7.69
CA HIS A 358 34.16 -7.65 7.14
C HIS A 358 33.98 -6.30 6.43
N LEU A 359 33.00 -6.25 5.52
CA LEU A 359 32.59 -4.99 4.89
C LEU A 359 31.65 -4.25 5.85
N SER A 360 31.92 -2.97 6.09
CA SER A 360 31.04 -2.11 6.88
C SER A 360 29.65 -1.97 6.24
N HIS A 361 28.64 -1.70 7.06
CA HIS A 361 27.31 -1.28 6.61
C HIS A 361 27.40 -0.01 5.75
N GLY A 362 28.43 0.82 5.95
CA GLY A 362 28.61 2.01 5.14
C GLY A 362 29.35 3.13 5.84
N LEU A 363 28.99 4.36 5.46
CA LEU A 363 29.55 5.59 5.99
C LEU A 363 28.43 6.42 6.62
N ALA A 364 28.74 7.18 7.67
CA ALA A 364 27.82 8.18 8.21
C ALA A 364 27.42 9.23 7.17
N ASP A 365 26.47 10.11 7.51
CA ASP A 365 25.94 11.14 6.61
C ASP A 365 26.98 12.15 6.08
N ASP A 366 28.16 12.22 6.71
CA ASP A 366 29.32 12.99 6.23
C ASP A 366 30.02 12.36 5.02
N GLY A 367 29.70 11.11 4.67
CA GLY A 367 30.31 10.37 3.56
C GLY A 367 31.78 9.99 3.76
N ILE A 368 32.28 10.06 5.00
CA ILE A 368 33.70 9.85 5.35
C ILE A 368 33.84 8.90 6.54
N THR A 369 33.02 9.05 7.58
CA THR A 369 33.14 8.30 8.82
C THR A 369 32.61 6.88 8.64
N LEU A 370 33.48 5.89 8.75
CA LEU A 370 33.13 4.47 8.62
C LEU A 370 32.23 4.02 9.78
N LEU A 371 31.13 3.35 9.46
CA LEU A 371 30.25 2.75 10.47
C LEU A 371 30.92 1.53 11.11
N PRO A 372 30.83 1.34 12.43
CA PRO A 372 31.55 0.27 13.14
C PRO A 372 30.92 -1.12 12.99
N HIS A 373 29.75 -1.21 12.36
CA HIS A 373 29.01 -2.45 12.14
C HIS A 373 29.24 -2.94 10.71
N GLY A 374 29.39 -4.25 10.53
CA GLY A 374 29.67 -4.87 9.23
C GLY A 374 28.85 -6.13 9.01
N TRP A 375 28.71 -6.50 7.74
CA TRP A 375 27.91 -7.63 7.30
C TRP A 375 28.62 -8.94 7.60
N GLN A 376 28.02 -9.77 8.46
CA GLN A 376 28.44 -11.16 8.67
C GLN A 376 27.78 -12.10 7.64
N ASP A 377 26.56 -11.76 7.24
CA ASP A 377 25.81 -12.41 6.17
C ASP A 377 24.85 -11.41 5.50
N TRP A 378 24.19 -11.84 4.43
CA TRP A 378 23.15 -11.07 3.71
C TRP A 378 21.76 -11.15 4.38
N GLY A 379 21.59 -11.95 5.42
CA GLY A 379 20.31 -12.24 6.06
C GLY A 379 19.81 -11.12 6.97
N GLY A 380 20.64 -10.11 7.26
CA GLY A 380 20.27 -8.96 8.11
C GLY A 380 19.19 -8.05 7.53
N GLU A 381 18.91 -8.11 6.21
CA GLU A 381 17.93 -7.24 5.53
C GLU A 381 16.77 -7.98 4.86
N THR A 382 16.68 -9.31 5.02
CA THR A 382 15.50 -10.04 4.55
C THR A 382 14.36 -9.84 5.55
N ALA A 383 13.43 -8.93 5.25
CA ALA A 383 12.18 -8.72 5.99
C ALA A 383 10.99 -9.40 5.30
#